data_AF-T1T556-F1
#
_entry.id   AF-T1T556-F1
#
_cell.length_a   1.000
_cell.length_b   1.000
_cell.length_c   1.000
_cell.angle_alpha   90.00
_cell.angle_beta   90.00
_cell.angle_gamma   90.00
#
_symmetry.space_group_name_H-M   'P 1'
#
loop_
_entity.id
_entity.type
_entity.pdbx_description
1 polymer ?
#
loop_
_entity_poly.entity_id
_entity_poly.type
_entity_poly.pdbx_seq_one_letter_code
_entity_poly.pdbx_strand_id
1 'polypeptide(L)'
;HLDWTNLFSLTYGNLFYNPFHALSIVFLYGSALLFAMHGATILAVGRYGGEREIEQIVDRGTATERAALFWRWTMGFNATMEGIHRWAWWFAV
;
A
#
# COMPACT_ATOMS: atom_id res chain seq x y z
N HIS A 1 -25.06 0.80 -15.12
CA HIS A 1 -23.78 0.05 -15.23
C HIS A 1 -23.64 -1.01 -14.13
N LEU A 2 -24.17 -0.78 -12.91
CA LEU A 2 -24.20 -1.81 -11.85
C LEU A 2 -24.93 -3.10 -12.26
N ASP A 3 -26.11 -3.01 -12.89
CA ASP A 3 -26.85 -4.18 -13.37
C ASP A 3 -26.05 -4.99 -14.40
N TRP A 4 -25.30 -4.30 -15.26
CA TRP A 4 -24.41 -4.94 -16.23
C TRP A 4 -23.30 -5.72 -15.53
N THR A 5 -22.65 -5.15 -14.51
CA THR A 5 -21.60 -5.84 -13.73
C THR A 5 -22.15 -7.10 -13.05
N ASN A 6 -23.35 -7.01 -12.46
CA ASN A 6 -24.01 -8.16 -11.86
C ASN A 6 -24.33 -9.24 -12.91
N LEU A 7 -24.95 -8.85 -14.03
CA LEU A 7 -25.29 -9.77 -15.12
C LEU A 7 -24.05 -10.42 -15.75
N PHE A 8 -22.93 -9.70 -15.85
CA PHE A 8 -21.67 -10.24 -16.34
C PHE A 8 -21.19 -11.40 -15.46
N SER A 9 -21.25 -11.25 -14.13
CA SER A 9 -20.90 -12.35 -13.20
C SER A 9 -21.83 -13.56 -13.33
N LEU A 10 -23.15 -13.32 -13.45
CA LEU A 10 -24.13 -14.39 -13.62
C LEU A 10 -23.93 -15.14 -14.95
N THR A 11 -23.70 -14.42 -16.04
CA THR A 11 -23.49 -14.99 -17.39
C THR A 11 -22.27 -15.90 -17.46
N TYR A 12 -21.19 -15.54 -16.78
CA TYR A 12 -19.93 -16.30 -16.78
C TYR A 12 -19.75 -17.23 -15.57
N GLY A 13 -20.83 -17.56 -14.85
CA GLY A 13 -20.81 -18.63 -13.85
C GLY A 13 -20.12 -18.25 -12.53
N ASN A 14 -20.39 -17.05 -12.01
CA ASN A 14 -19.91 -16.49 -10.74
C ASN A 14 -18.40 -16.15 -10.73
N LEU A 15 -18.11 -14.86 -10.87
CA LEU A 15 -16.74 -14.33 -10.89
C LEU A 15 -15.96 -14.49 -9.57
N PHE A 16 -16.59 -14.86 -8.45
CA PHE A 16 -15.83 -15.18 -7.23
C PHE A 16 -14.85 -16.34 -7.42
N TYR A 17 -15.12 -17.24 -8.38
CA TYR A 17 -14.24 -18.35 -8.71
C TYR A 17 -13.26 -18.05 -9.86
N ASN A 18 -13.26 -16.82 -10.41
CA ASN A 18 -12.26 -16.40 -11.36
C ASN A 18 -10.97 -15.98 -10.61
N PRO A 19 -9.82 -16.63 -10.85
CA PRO A 19 -8.59 -16.35 -10.10
C PRO A 19 -8.05 -14.93 -10.32
N PHE A 20 -8.24 -14.34 -11.51
CA PHE A 20 -7.81 -12.96 -11.78
C PHE A 20 -8.73 -11.93 -11.11
N HIS A 21 -10.02 -12.22 -10.99
CA HIS A 21 -10.93 -11.37 -10.22
C HIS A 21 -10.57 -11.42 -8.72
N ALA A 22 -10.23 -12.59 -8.19
CA ALA A 22 -9.72 -12.71 -6.82
C ALA A 22 -8.42 -11.93 -6.61
N LEU A 23 -7.45 -12.02 -7.55
CA LEU A 23 -6.23 -11.21 -7.50
C LEU A 23 -6.54 -9.71 -7.52
N SER A 24 -7.48 -9.26 -8.35
CA SER A 24 -7.90 -7.86 -8.39
C SER A 24 -8.46 -7.39 -7.03
N ILE A 25 -9.25 -8.22 -6.34
CA ILE A 25 -9.75 -7.93 -4.99
C ILE A 25 -8.60 -7.84 -3.97
N VAL A 26 -7.61 -8.74 -4.05
CA VAL A 26 -6.42 -8.70 -3.18
C VAL A 26 -5.66 -7.38 -3.35
N PHE A 27 -5.43 -6.94 -4.59
CA PHE A 27 -4.74 -5.68 -4.86
C PHE A 27 -5.57 -4.46 -4.46
N LEU A 28 -6.90 -4.52 -4.61
CA LEU A 28 -7.81 -3.47 -4.15
C LEU A 28 -7.75 -3.29 -2.63
N TYR A 29 -7.90 -4.39 -1.87
CA TYR A 29 -7.80 -4.34 -0.40
C TYR A 29 -6.38 -4.02 0.05
N GLY A 30 -5.36 -4.59 -0.62
CA GLY A 30 -3.95 -4.31 -0.36
C GLY A 30 -3.59 -2.84 -0.58
N SER A 31 -4.18 -2.17 -1.58
CA SER A 31 -3.99 -0.73 -1.80
C SER A 31 -4.52 0.10 -0.64
N ALA A 32 -5.73 -0.19 -0.16
CA ALA A 32 -6.29 0.49 1.01
C ALA A 32 -5.45 0.26 2.27
N LEU A 33 -5.01 -0.99 2.49
CA LEU A 33 -4.14 -1.36 3.60
C LEU A 33 -2.80 -0.61 3.54
N LEU A 34 -2.09 -0.68 2.41
CA LEU A 34 -0.78 -0.04 2.26
C LEU A 34 -0.85 1.47 2.40
N PHE A 35 -1.88 2.12 1.85
CA PHE A 35 -1.99 3.57 1.98
C PHE A 35 -2.35 3.99 3.41
N ALA A 36 -3.21 3.23 4.10
CA ALA A 36 -3.48 3.46 5.52
C ALA A 36 -2.20 3.32 6.36
N MET A 37 -1.41 2.25 6.14
CA MET A 37 -0.13 2.03 6.82
C MET A 37 0.86 3.16 6.55
N HIS A 38 1.07 3.50 5.28
CA HIS A 38 2.02 4.52 4.85
C HIS A 38 1.61 5.92 5.35
N GLY A 39 0.37 6.34 5.09
CA GLY A 39 -0.14 7.65 5.51
C GLY A 39 -0.07 7.84 7.04
N ALA A 40 -0.46 6.82 7.81
CA ALA A 40 -0.32 6.86 9.27
C ALA A 40 1.15 6.94 9.71
N THR A 41 2.06 6.24 9.03
CA THR A 41 3.50 6.28 9.32
C THR A 41 4.07 7.68 9.10
N ILE A 42 3.79 8.30 7.95
CA ILE A 42 4.30 9.63 7.61
C ILE A 42 3.81 10.67 8.62
N LEU A 43 2.52 10.65 8.97
CA LEU A 43 1.98 11.55 10.00
C LEU A 43 2.64 11.32 11.37
N ALA A 44 2.88 10.05 11.76
CA ALA A 44 3.52 9.72 13.04
C ALA A 44 4.98 10.22 13.13
N VAL A 45 5.69 10.26 12.00
CA VAL A 45 7.05 10.82 11.92
C VAL A 45 7.10 12.27 11.47
N GLY A 46 5.95 12.93 11.29
CA GLY A 46 5.86 14.33 10.83
C GLY A 46 6.57 15.33 11.76
N ARG A 47 6.64 15.05 13.06
CA ARG A 47 7.45 15.85 14.02
C ARG A 47 8.96 15.85 13.72
N TYR A 48 9.42 14.98 12.83
CA TYR A 48 10.79 14.88 12.34
C TYR A 48 10.92 15.30 10.87
N GLY A 49 9.87 15.89 10.27
CA GLY A 49 9.82 16.27 8.86
C GLY A 49 9.74 15.07 7.90
N GLY A 50 9.03 14.00 8.29
CA GLY A 50 8.95 12.77 7.51
C GLY A 50 8.22 12.89 6.17
N GLU A 51 7.36 13.89 6.01
CA GLU A 51 6.65 14.23 4.76
C GLU A 51 7.56 14.84 3.68
N ARG A 52 8.78 15.27 4.05
CA ARG A 52 9.81 15.75 3.12
C ARG A 52 10.54 14.57 2.50
N GLU A 53 9.78 13.73 1.82
CA GLU A 53 10.21 12.38 1.43
C GLU A 53 11.35 12.39 0.41
N ILE A 54 11.42 13.38 -0.48
CA ILE A 54 12.54 13.54 -1.42
C ILE A 54 13.84 13.77 -0.65
N GLU A 55 13.85 14.68 0.32
CA GLU A 55 15.03 14.93 1.14
C GLU A 55 15.38 13.71 2.00
N GLN A 56 14.39 13.00 2.53
CA GLN A 56 14.60 11.76 3.29
C GLN A 56 15.16 10.61 2.43
N ILE A 57 14.86 10.58 1.14
CA ILE A 57 15.40 9.60 0.19
C ILE A 57 16.86 9.92 -0.13
N VAL A 58 17.18 11.20 -0.37
CA VAL A 58 18.53 11.63 -0.72
C VAL A 58 19.47 11.61 0.49
N ASP A 59 19.00 12.08 1.65
CA ASP A 59 19.74 12.11 2.91
C ASP A 59 18.89 11.56 4.06
N ARG A 60 19.26 10.36 4.51
CA ARG A 60 18.44 9.58 5.45
C ARG A 60 18.42 10.23 6.84
N GLY A 61 17.27 10.78 7.23
CA GLY A 61 17.03 11.34 8.56
C GLY A 61 16.40 10.38 9.58
N THR A 62 16.28 10.85 10.82
CA THR A 62 15.67 10.08 11.93
C THR A 62 14.19 9.76 11.69
N ALA A 63 13.49 10.54 10.85
CA ALA A 63 12.12 10.23 10.42
C ALA A 63 12.08 8.87 9.71
N THR A 64 12.94 8.70 8.69
CA THR A 64 13.06 7.46 7.91
C THR A 64 13.52 6.28 8.76
N GLU A 65 14.50 6.49 9.64
CA GLU A 65 15.01 5.42 10.51
C GLU A 65 13.93 4.91 11.48
N ARG A 66 13.15 5.81 12.09
CA ARG A 66 12.06 5.44 12.99
C ARG A 66 10.90 4.77 12.25
N ALA A 67 10.53 5.29 11.08
CA ALA A 67 9.52 4.66 10.23
C ALA A 67 9.92 3.22 9.85
N ALA A 68 11.16 3.02 9.43
CA ALA A 68 11.70 1.69 9.11
C ALA A 68 11.72 0.77 10.33
N LEU A 69 12.24 1.23 11.47
CA LEU A 69 12.33 0.42 12.69
C LEU A 69 10.96 0.03 13.24
N PHE A 70 9.96 0.93 13.20
CA PHE A 70 8.59 0.62 13.60
C PHE A 70 8.07 -0.62 12.88
N TRP A 71 8.19 -0.66 11.56
CA TRP A 71 7.73 -1.80 10.76
C TRP A 71 8.61 -3.04 10.95
N ARG A 72 9.93 -2.87 11.04
CA ARG A 72 10.85 -4.00 11.28
C ARG A 72 10.54 -4.71 12.58
N TRP A 73 10.27 -3.96 13.66
CA TRP A 73 9.91 -4.54 14.95
C TRP A 73 8.49 -5.10 14.99
N THR A 74 7.58 -4.54 14.19
CA THR A 74 6.17 -5.00 14.14
C THR A 74 5.99 -6.28 13.30
N MET A 75 6.65 -6.38 12.15
CA MET A 75 6.41 -7.48 11.19
C MET A 75 7.67 -8.16 10.65
N GLY A 76 8.84 -7.89 11.23
CA GLY A 76 10.10 -8.60 10.92
C GLY A 76 10.86 -8.09 9.69
N PHE A 77 10.26 -7.22 8.88
CA PHE A 77 10.90 -6.54 7.75
C PHE A 77 10.39 -5.10 7.59
N ASN A 78 11.06 -4.30 6.76
CA ASN A 78 10.69 -2.91 6.50
C ASN A 78 11.08 -2.48 5.08
N ALA A 79 10.46 -1.38 4.62
CA ALA A 79 10.84 -0.71 3.37
C ALA A 79 11.83 0.44 3.64
N THR A 80 12.40 0.99 2.55
CA THR A 80 13.03 2.32 2.54
C THR A 80 11.99 3.38 2.16
N MET A 81 12.32 4.67 2.36
CA MET A 81 11.43 5.77 1.99
C MET A 81 11.09 5.78 0.49
N GLU A 82 12.06 5.49 -0.39
CA GLU A 82 11.76 5.32 -1.82
C GLU A 82 11.01 4.00 -2.09
N GLY A 83 11.41 2.91 -1.43
CA GLY A 83 10.89 1.57 -1.66
C GLY A 83 9.38 1.46 -1.42
N ILE A 84 8.86 2.09 -0.35
CA ILE A 84 7.43 2.02 -0.03
C ILE A 84 6.54 2.59 -1.16
N HIS A 85 7.03 3.61 -1.88
CA HIS A 85 6.32 4.18 -3.02
C HIS A 85 6.25 3.21 -4.20
N ARG A 86 7.28 2.37 -4.40
CA ARG A 86 7.26 1.31 -5.41
C ARG A 86 6.25 0.22 -5.04
N TRP A 87 6.20 -0.17 -3.76
CA TRP A 87 5.17 -1.10 -3.27
C TRP A 87 3.76 -0.54 -3.49
N ALA A 88 3.52 0.71 -3.10
CA ALA A 88 2.22 1.36 -3.27
C ALA A 88 1.82 1.43 -4.75
N TRP A 89 2.74 1.79 -5.64
CA TRP A 89 2.48 1.87 -7.08
C TRP A 89 2.12 0.51 -7.69
N TRP A 90 2.88 -0.55 -7.40
CA TRP A 90 2.63 -1.89 -7.94
C TRP A 90 1.40 -2.59 -7.33
N PHE A 91 0.92 -2.15 -6.17
CA PHE A 91 -0.36 -2.65 -5.63
C PHE A 91 -1.57 -1.99 -6.28
N ALA A 92 -1.41 -0.80 -6.86
CA ALA A 92 -2.51 -0.02 -7.43
C ALA A 92 -2.72 -0.24 -8.94
N VAL A 93 -1.65 -0.54 -9.69
CA VAL A 93 -1.66 -0.78 -11.15
C VAL A 93 -1.91 -2.25 -11.47
#